data_AF-A0A914PW89-F1
#
_entry.id   AF-A0A914PW89-F1
#
_cell.length_a   1.000
_cell.length_b   1.000
_cell.length_c   1.000
_cell.angle_alpha   90.00
_cell.angle_beta   90.00
_cell.angle_gamma   90.00
#
_symmetry.space_group_name_H-M   'P 1'
#
loop_
_entity.id
_entity.type
_entity.pdbx_description
1 polymer ?
#
loop_
_entity_poly.entity_id
_entity_poly.type
_entity_poly.pdbx_seq_one_letter_code
_entity_poly.pdbx_strand_id
1 'polypeptide(L)'
;MHWNQLKIIDTQFEYFGELLEQTLTGLKFLVDAYPKNGFDEIQARVRHIAHYFLFYSVIVSKQPPSVVVKCGEAENHRRSRFWFNTEIRVLGGRAFGINQVGEGAAIPCYLITDETAKVLLSNAYHDVFENEEFVIEPPTAMMKGDEHGLAAKFDDMVS
;
A
#
# COMPACT_ATOMS: atom_id res chain seq x y z
N MET A 1 -14.37 -9.01 14.84
CA MET A 1 -14.26 -7.76 15.61
C MET A 1 -13.41 -6.69 14.90
N HIS A 2 -12.39 -7.06 14.11
CA HIS A 2 -11.47 -6.13 13.40
C HIS A 2 -12.09 -5.28 12.26
N TRP A 3 -13.06 -5.81 11.50
CA TRP A 3 -13.60 -5.13 10.30
C TRP A 3 -14.29 -3.79 10.57
N ASN A 4 -14.94 -3.63 11.72
CA ASN A 4 -15.59 -2.35 12.06
C ASN A 4 -14.57 -1.26 12.42
N GLN A 5 -13.42 -1.63 13.00
CA GLN A 5 -12.35 -0.70 13.28
C GLN A 5 -11.69 -0.21 11.99
N LEU A 6 -11.43 -1.14 11.05
CA LEU A 6 -10.88 -0.77 9.75
C LEU A 6 -11.81 0.20 8.99
N LYS A 7 -13.14 0.00 9.06
CA LYS A 7 -14.10 0.95 8.46
C LYS A 7 -14.04 2.34 9.07
N ILE A 8 -13.87 2.44 10.40
CA ILE A 8 -13.74 3.75 11.07
C ILE A 8 -12.44 4.44 10.64
N ILE A 9 -11.35 3.69 10.59
CA ILE A 9 -10.04 4.19 10.13
C ILE A 9 -10.15 4.65 8.67
N ASP A 10 -10.76 3.85 7.80
CA ASP A 10 -11.01 4.17 6.40
C ASP A 10 -11.76 5.52 6.26
N THR A 11 -12.87 5.70 6.98
CA THR A 11 -13.61 6.97 6.99
C THR A 11 -12.75 8.15 7.47
N GLN A 12 -11.93 7.97 8.51
CA GLN A 12 -11.04 9.02 8.98
C GLN A 12 -9.98 9.38 7.95
N PHE A 13 -9.39 8.38 7.28
CA PHE A 13 -8.42 8.60 6.21
C PHE A 13 -9.04 9.33 5.02
N GLU A 14 -10.25 8.96 4.60
CA GLU A 14 -10.97 9.69 3.55
C GLU A 14 -11.20 11.15 3.93
N TYR A 15 -11.65 11.42 5.16
CA TYR A 15 -11.82 12.78 5.66
C TYR A 15 -10.50 13.58 5.67
N PHE A 16 -9.40 12.99 6.15
CA PHE A 16 -8.10 13.66 6.12
C PHE A 16 -7.57 13.86 4.70
N GLY A 17 -7.81 12.91 3.80
CA GLY A 17 -7.45 13.02 2.39
C GLY A 17 -8.15 14.19 1.72
N GLU A 18 -9.45 14.35 1.94
CA GLU A 18 -10.24 15.50 1.46
C GLU A 18 -9.72 16.83 2.01
N LEU A 19 -9.44 16.92 3.30
CA LEU A 19 -8.88 18.13 3.92
C LEU A 19 -7.53 18.50 3.31
N LEU A 20 -6.65 17.53 3.09
CA LEU A 20 -5.33 17.76 2.52
C LEU A 20 -5.42 18.21 1.06
N GLU A 21 -6.27 17.57 0.26
CA GLU A 21 -6.51 17.96 -1.14
C GLU A 21 -7.05 19.39 -1.23
N GLN A 22 -8.10 19.71 -0.47
CA GLN A 22 -8.68 21.05 -0.43
C GLN A 22 -7.66 22.11 0.00
N THR A 23 -6.83 21.78 1.00
CA THR A 23 -5.76 22.68 1.46
C THR A 23 -4.72 22.90 0.37
N LEU A 24 -4.31 21.86 -0.35
CA LEU A 24 -3.35 21.97 -1.46
C LEU A 24 -3.91 22.79 -2.62
N THR A 25 -5.17 22.56 -2.99
CA THR A 25 -5.86 23.30 -4.04
C THR A 25 -6.04 24.78 -3.66
N GLY A 26 -6.40 25.07 -2.40
CA GLY A 26 -6.47 26.43 -1.87
C GLY A 26 -5.10 27.13 -1.85
N LEU A 27 -4.04 26.43 -1.42
CA LEU A 27 -2.68 26.97 -1.45
C LEU A 27 -2.19 27.24 -2.87
N LYS A 28 -2.51 26.34 -3.82
CA LYS A 28 -2.20 26.55 -5.24
C LYS A 28 -2.85 27.83 -5.76
N PHE A 29 -4.12 28.04 -5.46
CA PHE A 29 -4.80 29.29 -5.81
C PHE A 29 -4.10 30.52 -5.22
N LEU A 30 -3.66 30.48 -3.95
CA LEU A 30 -2.95 31.59 -3.32
C LEU A 30 -1.58 31.85 -3.95
N VAL A 31 -0.84 30.81 -4.31
CA VAL A 31 0.43 30.92 -5.05
C VAL A 31 0.20 31.61 -6.40
N ASP A 32 -0.83 31.18 -7.14
CA ASP A 32 -1.14 31.71 -8.46
C ASP A 32 -1.66 33.17 -8.40
N ALA A 33 -2.48 33.49 -7.41
CA ALA A 33 -3.06 34.83 -7.24
C ALA A 33 -2.09 35.84 -6.60
N TYR A 34 -1.18 35.38 -5.74
CA TYR A 34 -0.28 36.22 -4.94
C TYR A 34 1.17 35.72 -4.99
N PRO A 35 1.81 35.77 -6.16
CA PRO A 35 3.17 35.25 -6.34
C PRO A 35 4.17 36.01 -5.47
N LYS A 36 5.20 35.31 -4.96
CA LYS A 36 6.30 35.83 -4.11
C LYS A 36 5.93 36.22 -2.67
N ASN A 37 4.75 35.83 -2.19
CA ASN A 37 4.36 36.04 -0.78
C ASN A 37 4.71 34.86 0.15
N GLY A 38 5.60 33.97 -0.27
CA GLY A 38 6.06 32.83 0.54
C GLY A 38 5.09 31.65 0.61
N PHE A 39 3.93 31.72 -0.06
CA PHE A 39 2.97 30.61 -0.14
C PHE A 39 3.57 29.37 -0.80
N ASP A 40 4.54 29.55 -1.70
CA ASP A 40 5.25 28.47 -2.40
C ASP A 40 5.94 27.51 -1.40
N GLU A 41 6.52 28.06 -0.33
CA GLU A 41 7.19 27.27 0.70
C GLU A 41 6.18 26.46 1.52
N ILE A 42 5.05 27.07 1.88
CA ILE A 42 3.98 26.38 2.61
C ILE A 42 3.36 25.29 1.74
N GLN A 43 3.09 25.57 0.47
CA GLN A 43 2.57 24.61 -0.49
C GLN A 43 3.53 23.41 -0.63
N ALA A 44 4.85 23.65 -0.72
CA ALA A 44 5.84 22.59 -0.78
C ALA A 44 5.83 21.70 0.47
N ARG A 45 5.71 22.28 1.67
CA ARG A 45 5.61 21.55 2.94
C ARG A 45 4.33 20.71 3.01
N VAL A 46 3.18 21.29 2.67
CA VAL A 46 1.90 20.56 2.68
C VAL A 46 1.89 19.45 1.63
N ARG A 47 2.51 19.67 0.46
CA ARG A 47 2.67 18.62 -0.56
C ARG A 47 3.50 17.45 -0.02
N HIS A 48 4.53 17.73 0.76
CA HIS A 48 5.34 16.69 1.41
C HIS A 48 4.52 15.90 2.44
N ILE A 49 3.67 16.58 3.22
CA ILE A 49 2.74 15.93 4.15
C ILE A 49 1.76 15.04 3.40
N ALA A 50 1.17 15.53 2.30
CA ALA A 50 0.25 14.74 1.47
C ALA A 50 0.94 13.51 0.87
N HIS A 51 2.20 13.64 0.42
CA HIS A 51 2.98 12.51 -0.06
C HIS A 51 3.18 11.45 1.04
N TYR A 52 3.58 11.85 2.24
CA TYR A 52 3.70 10.90 3.36
C TYR A 52 2.36 10.29 3.75
N PHE A 53 1.29 11.08 3.77
CA PHE A 53 -0.05 10.60 4.07
C PHE A 53 -0.45 9.47 3.10
N LEU A 54 -0.28 9.68 1.79
CA LEU A 54 -0.58 8.67 0.77
C LEU A 54 0.34 7.45 0.85
N PHE A 55 1.63 7.65 1.16
CA PHE A 55 2.58 6.54 1.33
C PHE A 55 2.19 5.63 2.50
N TYR A 56 1.83 6.22 3.64
CA TYR A 56 1.43 5.47 4.84
C TYR A 56 -0.03 4.99 4.81
N SER A 57 -0.82 5.43 3.82
CA SER A 57 -2.20 4.96 3.65
C SER A 57 -2.31 3.65 2.86
N VAL A 58 -1.19 3.17 2.31
CA VAL A 58 -1.08 1.82 1.74
C VAL A 58 -0.93 0.82 2.88
N ILE A 59 -1.92 -0.06 3.02
CA ILE A 59 -1.97 -1.04 4.10
C ILE A 59 -2.23 -2.45 3.59
N VAL A 60 -1.85 -3.43 4.39
CA VAL A 60 -2.33 -4.81 4.25
C VAL A 60 -3.61 -4.94 5.07
N SER A 61 -4.77 -4.86 4.42
CA SER A 61 -6.10 -4.91 5.05
C SER A 61 -6.51 -6.34 5.44
N LYS A 62 -5.97 -7.35 4.76
CA LYS A 62 -6.09 -8.76 5.12
C LYS A 62 -4.69 -9.37 5.15
N GLN A 63 -4.16 -9.59 6.34
CA GLN A 63 -2.83 -10.18 6.52
C GLN A 63 -2.79 -11.62 6.00
N PRO A 64 -1.69 -12.04 5.35
CA PRO A 64 -1.45 -13.46 5.12
C PRO A 64 -1.37 -14.18 6.47
N PRO A 65 -1.78 -15.45 6.56
CA PRO A 65 -1.67 -16.23 7.78
C PRO A 65 -0.19 -16.34 8.17
N SER A 66 0.11 -16.22 9.46
CA SER A 66 1.44 -16.46 10.00
C SER A 66 1.80 -17.95 9.88
N VAL A 67 2.26 -18.39 8.70
CA VAL A 67 2.75 -19.74 8.49
C VAL A 67 4.24 -19.76 8.82
N VAL A 68 4.57 -20.26 10.01
CA VAL A 68 5.95 -20.63 10.34
C VAL A 68 6.30 -21.87 9.52
N VAL A 69 6.94 -21.70 8.37
CA VAL A 69 7.54 -22.81 7.63
C VAL A 69 8.69 -23.32 8.50
N LYS A 70 8.43 -24.33 9.34
CA LYS A 70 9.49 -25.08 10.00
C LYS A 70 10.23 -25.87 8.92
N CYS A 71 11.32 -25.32 8.41
CA CYS A 71 12.34 -26.08 7.69
C CYS A 71 13.04 -27.02 8.69
N GLY A 72 12.32 -28.02 9.19
CA GLY A 72 12.91 -29.16 9.89
C GLY A 72 13.49 -30.13 8.88
N GLU A 73 14.51 -30.89 9.29
CA GLU A 73 15.35 -31.84 8.54
C GLU A 73 14.60 -33.02 7.85
N ALA A 74 13.33 -32.88 7.53
CA ALA A 74 12.54 -33.84 6.77
C ALA A 74 12.44 -33.39 5.30
N GLU A 75 13.59 -33.41 4.62
CA GLU A 75 13.64 -33.52 3.16
C GLU A 75 12.84 -34.77 2.72
N ASN A 76 11.76 -34.56 1.97
CA ASN A 76 11.39 -35.28 0.73
C ASN A 76 9.91 -35.55 0.49
N HIS A 77 8.97 -35.27 1.41
CA HIS A 77 7.56 -35.55 1.11
C HIS A 77 6.61 -34.40 1.50
N ARG A 78 6.00 -33.82 0.46
CA ARG A 78 5.03 -32.71 0.39
C ARG A 78 5.63 -31.30 0.47
N ARG A 79 5.81 -30.69 -0.72
CA ARG A 79 5.62 -29.24 -0.92
C ARG A 79 4.29 -28.87 -0.26
N SER A 80 4.34 -28.27 0.93
CA SER A 80 3.13 -27.96 1.69
C SER A 80 2.52 -26.70 1.11
N ARG A 81 1.78 -26.87 0.02
CA ARG A 81 1.00 -25.82 -0.64
C ARG A 81 -0.11 -25.37 0.29
N PHE A 82 0.07 -24.22 0.94
CA PHE A 82 -0.97 -23.61 1.74
C PHE A 82 -1.67 -22.55 0.92
N TRP A 83 -3.01 -22.59 0.93
CA TRP A 83 -3.82 -21.60 0.26
C TRP A 83 -4.10 -20.47 1.22
N PHE A 84 -3.84 -19.24 0.78
CA PHE A 84 -4.14 -18.07 1.59
C PHE A 84 -4.53 -16.89 0.72
N ASN A 85 -5.22 -15.95 1.36
CA ASN A 85 -5.65 -14.73 0.70
C ASN A 85 -5.09 -13.55 1.48
N THR A 86 -4.58 -12.56 0.74
CA THR A 86 -4.13 -11.29 1.28
C THR A 86 -4.76 -10.15 0.49
N GLU A 87 -4.90 -9.00 1.12
CA GLU A 87 -5.46 -7.81 0.48
C GLU A 87 -4.60 -6.60 0.84
N ILE A 88 -4.21 -5.85 -0.19
CA ILE A 88 -3.60 -4.53 -0.06
C ILE A 88 -4.66 -3.49 -0.40
N ARG A 89 -4.74 -2.42 0.39
CA ARG A 89 -5.69 -1.32 0.20
C ARG A 89 -5.00 0.02 0.36
N VAL A 90 -5.44 1.01 -0.42
CA VAL A 90 -5.06 2.41 -0.27
C VAL A 90 -6.21 3.18 0.38
N LEU A 91 -5.96 3.77 1.54
CA LEU A 91 -6.93 4.60 2.27
C LEU A 91 -6.78 6.08 1.91
N GLY A 92 -7.86 6.86 1.91
CA GLY A 92 -7.80 8.33 1.76
C GLY A 92 -7.30 8.82 0.39
N GLY A 93 -7.22 7.92 -0.59
CA GLY A 93 -6.69 8.20 -1.93
C GLY A 93 -7.73 8.79 -2.89
N ARG A 94 -9.02 8.75 -2.53
CA ARG A 94 -10.11 9.11 -3.44
C ARG A 94 -10.07 10.58 -3.84
N ALA A 95 -9.93 11.49 -2.87
CA ALA A 95 -9.84 12.93 -3.12
C ALA A 95 -8.66 13.28 -4.05
N PHE A 96 -7.56 12.54 -3.92
CA PHE A 96 -6.37 12.67 -4.78
C PHE A 96 -6.50 11.99 -6.15
N GLY A 97 -7.65 11.39 -6.47
CA GLY A 97 -7.87 10.70 -7.74
C GLY A 97 -7.13 9.36 -7.88
N ILE A 98 -6.59 8.81 -6.79
CA ILE A 98 -5.81 7.55 -6.82
C ILE A 98 -6.65 6.39 -7.36
N ASN A 99 -7.95 6.34 -7.05
CA ASN A 99 -8.83 5.30 -7.57
C ASN A 99 -8.86 5.27 -9.10
N GLN A 100 -8.85 6.44 -9.75
CA GLN A 100 -8.94 6.55 -11.22
C GLN A 100 -7.59 6.25 -11.87
N VAL A 101 -6.50 6.72 -11.26
CA VAL A 101 -5.14 6.56 -11.80
C VAL A 101 -4.59 5.15 -11.56
N GLY A 102 -4.93 4.55 -10.43
CA GLY A 102 -4.40 3.25 -10.00
C GLY A 102 -5.25 2.05 -10.41
N GLU A 103 -6.46 2.24 -10.94
CA GLU A 103 -7.28 1.13 -11.42
C GLU A 103 -6.58 0.39 -12.56
N GLY A 104 -6.50 -0.93 -12.45
CA GLY A 104 -5.77 -1.77 -13.41
C GLY A 104 -4.24 -1.77 -13.21
N ALA A 105 -3.70 -1.14 -12.18
CA ALA A 105 -2.29 -1.28 -11.85
C ALA A 105 -1.98 -2.70 -11.34
N ALA A 106 -0.90 -3.29 -11.85
CA ALA A 106 -0.40 -4.61 -11.43
C ALA A 106 0.50 -4.47 -10.21
N ILE A 107 0.17 -5.16 -9.11
CA ILE A 107 0.94 -5.17 -7.87
C ILE A 107 1.60 -6.54 -7.72
N PRO A 108 2.94 -6.62 -7.87
CA PRO A 108 3.66 -7.85 -7.63
C PRO A 108 3.74 -8.16 -6.13
N CYS A 109 3.75 -9.44 -5.78
CA CYS A 109 3.93 -9.92 -4.41
C CYS A 109 5.08 -10.91 -4.35
N TYR A 110 5.96 -10.72 -3.37
CA TYR A 110 7.17 -11.51 -3.19
C TYR A 110 7.24 -12.01 -1.75
N LEU A 111 7.72 -13.25 -1.55
CA LEU A 111 8.25 -13.68 -0.27
C LEU A 111 9.70 -13.24 -0.19
N ILE A 112 10.06 -12.63 0.94
CA ILE A 112 11.41 -12.12 1.19
C ILE A 112 11.93 -12.69 2.50
N THR A 113 13.25 -12.76 2.64
CA THR A 113 13.90 -13.11 3.91
C THR A 113 13.84 -11.97 4.93
N ASP A 114 14.07 -12.29 6.20
CA ASP A 114 14.17 -11.31 7.27
C ASP A 114 15.33 -10.32 7.04
N GLU A 115 16.42 -10.78 6.43
CA GLU A 115 17.55 -9.96 6.01
C GLU A 115 17.14 -8.92 4.97
N THR A 116 16.48 -9.36 3.89
CA THR A 116 15.96 -8.47 2.84
C THR A 116 14.93 -7.48 3.41
N ALA A 117 14.05 -7.93 4.31
CA ALA A 117 13.09 -7.06 4.99
C ALA A 117 13.77 -5.95 5.81
N LYS A 118 14.85 -6.26 6.55
CA LYS A 118 15.63 -5.25 7.30
C LYS A 118 16.25 -4.20 6.37
N VAL A 119 16.74 -4.61 5.20
CA VAL A 119 17.28 -3.67 4.20
C VAL A 119 16.17 -2.77 3.67
N LEU A 120 15.02 -3.33 3.30
CA LEU A 120 13.87 -2.57 2.79
C LEU A 120 13.30 -1.56 3.79
N LEU A 121 13.39 -1.83 5.10
CA LEU A 121 13.02 -0.86 6.14
C LEU A 121 13.92 0.40 6.12
N SER A 122 15.17 0.26 5.69
CA SER A 122 16.12 1.38 5.57
C SER A 122 16.14 2.02 4.17
N ASN A 123 15.79 1.26 3.14
CA ASN A 123 15.72 1.69 1.76
C ASN A 123 14.58 0.97 1.03
N ALA A 124 13.41 1.62 0.98
CA ALA A 124 12.21 1.07 0.35
C ALA A 124 12.35 0.83 -1.18
N TYR A 125 13.40 1.38 -1.81
CA TYR A 125 13.69 1.21 -3.25
C TYR A 125 14.82 0.20 -3.51
N HIS A 126 15.17 -0.63 -2.52
CA HIS A 126 16.14 -1.69 -2.73
C HIS A 126 15.54 -2.76 -3.66
N ASP A 127 16.23 -3.05 -4.77
CA ASP A 127 15.82 -4.09 -5.70
C ASP A 127 15.92 -5.48 -5.05
N VAL A 128 14.79 -6.18 -4.98
CA VAL A 128 14.71 -7.56 -4.52
C VAL A 128 15.07 -8.46 -5.71
N PHE A 129 16.34 -8.90 -5.80
CA PHE A 129 16.80 -9.80 -6.86
C PHE A 129 16.36 -11.25 -6.63
N GLU A 130 16.07 -11.97 -7.72
CA GLU A 130 15.47 -13.33 -7.87
C GLU A 130 16.12 -14.51 -7.11
N ASN A 131 17.10 -14.30 -6.23
CA ASN A 131 17.83 -15.40 -5.57
C ASN A 131 17.23 -15.90 -4.24
N GLU A 132 16.02 -15.49 -3.88
CA GLU A 132 15.29 -15.95 -2.68
C GLU A 132 13.85 -16.40 -2.99
N GLU A 133 13.61 -16.93 -4.19
CA GLU A 133 12.29 -17.29 -4.70
C GLU A 133 11.66 -18.50 -3.99
N PHE A 134 10.97 -18.23 -2.88
CA PHE A 134 9.74 -18.98 -2.62
C PHE A 134 8.68 -18.47 -3.60
N VAL A 135 8.33 -19.30 -4.58
CA VAL A 135 7.37 -18.95 -5.64
C VAL A 135 5.96 -18.81 -5.03
N ILE A 136 5.35 -17.63 -5.16
CA ILE A 136 3.92 -17.42 -4.89
C ILE A 136 3.16 -17.45 -6.22
N GLU A 137 2.09 -18.23 -6.29
CA GLU A 137 1.12 -18.19 -7.39
C GLU A 137 -0.27 -17.77 -6.87
N PRO A 138 -0.92 -16.74 -7.42
CA PRO A 138 -0.43 -15.82 -8.46
C PRO A 138 0.56 -14.80 -7.90
N PRO A 139 1.62 -14.42 -8.65
CA PRO A 139 2.64 -13.48 -8.20
C PRO A 139 2.19 -12.02 -8.28
N THR A 140 1.00 -11.75 -8.79
CA THR A 140 0.52 -10.39 -9.08
C THR A 140 -0.99 -10.32 -8.93
N ALA A 141 -1.47 -9.22 -8.35
CA ALA A 141 -2.88 -8.87 -8.32
C ALA A 141 -3.11 -7.50 -8.98
N MET A 142 -4.31 -7.30 -9.51
CA MET A 142 -4.70 -6.05 -10.14
C MET A 142 -5.45 -5.18 -9.14
N MET A 143 -5.07 -3.91 -9.06
CA MET A 143 -5.79 -2.89 -8.32
C MET A 143 -7.17 -2.67 -8.94
N LYS A 144 -8.20 -2.70 -8.11
CA LYS A 144 -9.59 -2.44 -8.48
C LYS A 144 -10.20 -1.44 -7.52
N GLY A 145 -10.95 -0.49 -8.08
CA GLY A 145 -11.74 0.44 -7.28
C GLY A 145 -12.94 -0.27 -6.65
N ASP A 146 -13.23 0.02 -5.39
CA ASP A 146 -14.46 -0.35 -4.72
C ASP A 146 -15.03 0.82 -3.88
N GLU A 147 -16.13 0.58 -3.16
CA GLU A 147 -16.77 1.58 -2.29
C GLU A 147 -15.84 2.09 -1.17
N HIS A 148 -14.76 1.37 -0.87
CA HIS A 148 -13.78 1.61 0.19
C HIS A 148 -12.40 2.03 -0.33
N GLY A 149 -12.30 2.45 -1.59
CA GLY A 149 -11.05 2.97 -2.15
C GLY A 149 -10.50 2.08 -3.25
N LEU A 150 -9.18 1.92 -3.29
CA LEU A 150 -8.48 1.10 -4.28
C LEU A 150 -7.84 -0.09 -3.56
N ALA A 151 -8.10 -1.31 -4.04
CA ALA A 151 -7.60 -2.53 -3.42
C ALA A 151 -7.10 -3.55 -4.44
N ALA A 152 -6.04 -4.27 -4.08
CA ALA A 152 -5.57 -5.47 -4.78
C ALA A 152 -5.81 -6.68 -3.88
N LYS A 153 -6.65 -7.59 -4.38
CA LYS A 153 -6.94 -8.87 -3.72
C LYS A 153 -6.09 -9.95 -4.35
N PHE A 154 -5.32 -10.62 -3.51
CA PHE A 154 -4.60 -11.82 -3.88
C PHE A 154 -5.37 -13.00 -3.31
N ASP A 155 -6.14 -13.66 -4.15
CA ASP A 155 -6.97 -14.80 -3.77
C ASP A 155 -6.32 -16.11 -4.23
N ASP A 156 -6.54 -17.17 -3.45
CA ASP A 156 -6.03 -18.52 -3.72
C ASP A 156 -4.51 -18.57 -3.91
N MET A 157 -3.77 -17.73 -3.16
CA MET A 157 -2.31 -17.74 -3.23
C MET A 157 -1.75 -19.05 -2.68
N VAL A 158 -0.75 -19.58 -3.38
CA VAL A 158 -0.04 -20.79 -3.00
C VAL A 158 1.46 -20.50 -2.93
N SER A 159 2.07 -20.83 -1.79
CA SER A 159 3.53 -20.90 -1.59
C SER A 159 3.98 -22.35 -1.41
#